data_AF-T1CF11-F1
#
_entry.id   AF-T1CF11-F1
#
_cell.length_a   1.000
_cell.length_b   1.000
_cell.length_c   1.000
_cell.angle_alpha   90.00
_cell.angle_beta   90.00
_cell.angle_gamma   90.00
#
_symmetry.space_group_name_H-M   'P 1'
#
loop_
_entity.id
_entity.type
_entity.pdbx_description
1 polymer ?
#
loop_
_entity_poly.entity_id
_entity_poly.type
_entity_poly.pdbx_seq_one_letter_code
_entity_poly.pdbx_strand_id
1 'polypeptide(L)'
;MQYLKLYKTSPKNGLAIFCGNISNEQSKPDVELFSMEPPEPIKVNIYRCDSTFLLEPIERMMETTDKYGIVIMDGSDATVGVLAGSQFIVDKKLRSFAHQKVHKGGQSAARYDRAREESIDDYYKAVAEAINDLFIKHEFKLK
;
A
#
# COMPACT_ATOMS: atom_id res chain seq x y z
N MET A 1 10.38 -33.08 -9.60
CA MET A 1 8.92 -33.04 -9.29
C MET A 1 8.54 -33.49 -7.87
N GLN A 2 9.47 -33.97 -7.02
CA GLN A 2 9.13 -34.43 -5.67
C GLN A 2 9.07 -33.30 -4.63
N TYR A 3 9.82 -32.20 -4.86
CA TYR A 3 9.94 -31.08 -3.93
C TYR A 3 8.63 -30.34 -3.62
N LEU A 4 7.81 -30.06 -4.64
CA LEU A 4 6.51 -29.42 -4.45
C LEU A 4 5.53 -30.26 -3.60
N LYS A 5 5.75 -31.58 -3.46
CA LYS A 5 4.95 -32.43 -2.57
C LYS A 5 5.15 -32.09 -1.10
N LEU A 6 6.22 -31.39 -0.74
CA LEU A 6 6.44 -30.87 0.62
C LEU A 6 5.45 -29.75 0.96
N TYR A 7 4.92 -29.05 -0.04
CA TYR A 7 3.93 -27.98 0.13
C TYR A 7 2.53 -28.52 -0.18
N LYS A 8 1.77 -28.86 0.87
CA LYS A 8 0.35 -29.27 0.73
C LYS A 8 -0.54 -28.11 0.24
N THR A 9 -0.16 -26.89 0.58
CA THR A 9 -0.82 -25.64 0.21
C THR A 9 0.25 -24.56 0.01
N SER A 10 -0.05 -23.55 -0.81
CA SER A 10 0.84 -22.40 -0.96
C SER A 10 0.93 -21.63 0.36
N PRO A 11 2.14 -21.15 0.75
CA PRO A 11 2.31 -20.27 1.91
C PRO A 11 1.52 -18.96 1.77
N LYS A 12 1.40 -18.19 2.85
CA LYS A 12 0.54 -17.00 2.92
C LYS A 12 0.96 -15.92 1.93
N ASN A 13 2.27 -15.74 1.77
CA ASN A 13 2.84 -14.73 0.87
C ASN A 13 3.16 -15.27 -0.54
N GLY A 14 2.89 -16.55 -0.80
CA GLY A 14 3.27 -17.25 -2.02
C GLY A 14 4.54 -18.09 -1.86
N LEU A 15 5.09 -18.57 -2.99
CA LEU A 15 6.25 -19.45 -3.00
C LEU A 15 7.19 -19.07 -4.14
N ALA A 16 8.45 -18.76 -3.81
CA ALA A 16 9.52 -18.57 -4.79
C ALA A 16 10.37 -19.84 -4.87
N ILE A 17 10.68 -20.28 -6.09
CA ILE A 17 11.49 -21.48 -6.34
C ILE A 17 12.57 -21.14 -7.38
N PHE A 18 13.81 -21.46 -7.05
CA PHE A 18 14.97 -21.35 -7.93
C PHE A 18 15.56 -22.74 -8.11
N CYS A 19 15.73 -23.20 -9.34
CA CYS A 19 16.24 -24.54 -9.63
C CYS A 19 17.13 -24.47 -10.87
N GLY A 20 18.34 -24.99 -10.76
CA GLY A 20 19.30 -24.95 -11.86
C GLY A 20 20.62 -25.66 -11.53
N ASN A 21 21.41 -25.91 -12.57
CA ASN A 21 22.78 -26.36 -12.40
C ASN A 21 23.66 -25.15 -12.06
N ILE A 22 24.22 -25.12 -10.86
CA ILE A 22 25.09 -24.05 -10.38
C ILE A 22 26.58 -24.39 -10.55
N SER A 23 26.90 -25.55 -11.12
CA SER A 23 28.28 -25.96 -11.36
C SER A 23 28.96 -25.08 -12.41
N ASN A 24 30.17 -24.65 -12.10
CA ASN A 24 31.06 -23.98 -13.05
C ASN A 24 31.71 -24.97 -14.04
N GLU A 25 31.63 -26.29 -13.77
CA GLU A 25 32.21 -27.34 -14.60
C GLU A 25 31.12 -28.10 -15.37
N GLN A 26 31.13 -28.05 -16.70
CA GLN A 26 30.15 -28.79 -17.53
C GLN A 26 30.18 -30.31 -17.29
N SER A 27 31.32 -30.86 -16.89
CA SER A 27 31.49 -32.31 -16.68
C SER A 27 30.99 -32.80 -15.33
N LYS A 28 30.67 -31.90 -14.39
CA LYS A 28 30.12 -32.25 -13.07
C LYS A 28 28.86 -31.43 -12.81
N PRO A 29 27.68 -31.93 -13.17
CA PRO A 29 26.45 -31.22 -12.87
C PRO A 29 26.24 -31.12 -11.35
N ASP A 30 25.94 -29.93 -10.87
CA ASP A 30 25.57 -29.63 -9.49
C ASP A 30 24.21 -28.93 -9.51
N VAL A 31 23.14 -29.72 -9.46
CA VAL A 31 21.77 -29.22 -9.58
C VAL A 31 21.22 -28.96 -8.19
N GLU A 32 21.00 -27.69 -7.89
CA GLU A 32 20.46 -27.23 -6.62
C GLU A 32 19.05 -26.68 -6.80
N LEU A 33 18.26 -26.80 -5.73
CA LEU A 33 16.92 -26.23 -5.65
C LEU A 33 16.77 -25.45 -4.34
N PHE A 34 16.50 -24.16 -4.49
CA PHE A 34 16.20 -23.25 -3.40
C PHE A 34 14.72 -22.86 -3.44
N SER A 35 14.10 -22.73 -2.27
CA SER A 35 12.77 -22.16 -2.18
C SER A 35 12.63 -21.31 -0.92
N MET A 36 11.80 -20.28 -1.01
CA MET A 36 11.47 -19.44 0.13
C MET A 36 10.04 -18.92 0.06
N GLU A 37 9.47 -18.62 1.22
CA GLU A 37 8.28 -17.77 1.31
C GLU A 37 8.73 -16.30 1.18
N PRO A 38 8.17 -15.52 0.24
CA PRO A 38 8.52 -14.11 0.06
C PRO A 38 8.17 -13.24 1.28
N PRO A 39 8.88 -12.11 1.51
CA PRO A 39 8.57 -11.19 2.60
C PRO A 39 7.16 -10.58 2.51
N GLU A 40 6.71 -10.32 1.29
CA GLU A 40 5.41 -9.72 0.98
C GLU A 40 4.58 -10.60 0.04
N PRO A 41 3.24 -10.54 0.08
CA PRO A 41 2.39 -11.33 -0.82
C PRO A 41 2.65 -11.07 -2.31
N ILE A 42 3.06 -12.10 -3.03
CA ILE A 42 3.22 -12.05 -4.49
C ILE A 42 1.84 -11.94 -5.16
N LYS A 43 1.70 -10.99 -6.09
CA LYS A 43 0.49 -10.80 -6.91
C LYS A 43 0.61 -11.37 -8.33
N VAL A 44 1.80 -11.77 -8.75
CA VAL A 44 2.12 -12.15 -10.14
C VAL A 44 2.78 -13.52 -10.20
N ASN A 45 2.39 -14.35 -11.16
CA ASN A 45 3.03 -15.64 -11.41
C ASN A 45 4.12 -15.45 -12.47
N ILE A 46 5.38 -15.70 -12.10
CA ILE A 46 6.53 -15.57 -12.99
C ILE A 46 7.19 -16.93 -13.17
N TYR A 47 7.42 -17.33 -14.41
CA TYR A 47 8.23 -18.49 -14.77
C TYR A 47 9.29 -18.04 -15.77
N ARG A 48 10.58 -18.22 -15.43
CA ARG A 48 11.70 -17.82 -16.27
C ARG A 48 12.82 -18.85 -16.19
N CYS A 49 13.32 -19.26 -17.35
CA CYS A 49 14.53 -20.07 -17.49
C CYS A 49 15.59 -19.19 -18.14
N ASP A 50 16.71 -19.01 -17.46
CA ASP A 50 17.81 -18.14 -17.90
C ASP A 50 19.14 -18.70 -17.37
N SER A 51 20.25 -18.14 -17.84
CA SER A 51 21.60 -18.46 -17.35
C SER A 51 21.84 -18.06 -15.90
N THR A 52 21.05 -17.12 -15.38
CA THR A 52 21.09 -16.64 -13.99
C THR A 52 19.69 -16.63 -13.38
N PHE A 53 19.61 -16.78 -12.05
CA PHE A 53 18.33 -16.67 -11.35
C PHE A 53 17.80 -15.23 -11.35
N LEU A 54 16.48 -15.09 -11.53
CA LEU A 54 15.80 -13.80 -11.46
C LEU A 54 15.52 -13.43 -10.00
N LEU A 55 16.43 -12.69 -9.37
CA LEU A 55 16.33 -12.29 -7.96
C LEU A 55 15.62 -10.94 -7.75
N GLU A 56 15.61 -10.09 -8.78
CA GLU A 56 15.08 -8.73 -8.76
C GLU A 56 13.69 -8.57 -8.08
N PRO A 57 12.68 -9.42 -8.33
CA PRO A 57 11.37 -9.26 -7.69
C PRO A 57 11.41 -9.41 -6.16
N ILE A 58 12.27 -10.29 -5.66
CA ILE A 58 12.42 -10.54 -4.21
C ILE A 58 13.29 -9.46 -3.57
N GLU A 59 14.37 -9.05 -4.24
CA GLU A 59 15.25 -7.99 -3.76
C GLU A 59 14.49 -6.67 -3.57
N ARG A 60 13.62 -6.31 -4.51
CA ARG A 60 12.75 -5.13 -4.39
C ARG A 60 11.81 -5.16 -3.18
N MET A 61 11.39 -6.35 -2.73
CA MET A 61 10.57 -6.49 -1.52
C MET A 61 11.38 -6.28 -0.24
N MET A 62 12.69 -6.47 -0.30
CA MET A 62 13.60 -6.28 0.84
C MET A 62 14.17 -4.86 0.90
N GLU A 63 14.07 -4.09 -0.19
CA GLU A 63 14.45 -2.68 -0.20
C GLU A 63 13.58 -1.89 0.78
N THR A 64 14.23 -1.09 1.63
CA THR A 64 13.53 -0.22 2.57
C THR A 64 12.75 0.82 1.79
N THR A 65 11.44 0.63 1.71
CA THR A 65 10.61 1.58 0.98
C THR A 65 10.21 2.71 1.90
N ASP A 66 10.39 3.94 1.42
CA ASP A 66 9.83 5.11 2.06
C ASP A 66 8.31 4.94 2.18
N LYS A 67 7.80 5.21 3.37
CA LYS A 67 6.36 5.33 3.62
C LYS A 67 5.96 6.76 3.34
N TYR A 68 4.84 6.95 2.67
CA TYR A 68 4.24 8.26 2.41
C TYR A 68 2.82 8.30 2.94
N GLY A 69 2.48 9.35 3.68
CA GLY A 69 1.09 9.66 4.01
C GLY A 69 0.43 10.33 2.82
N ILE A 70 -0.73 9.84 2.40
CA ILE A 70 -1.52 10.41 1.29
C ILE A 70 -2.90 10.79 1.82
N VAL A 71 -3.34 11.98 1.41
CA VAL A 71 -4.68 12.50 1.67
C VAL A 71 -5.30 12.83 0.32
N ILE A 72 -6.46 12.25 0.07
CA ILE A 72 -7.31 12.59 -1.06
C ILE A 72 -8.57 13.19 -0.46
N MET A 73 -8.90 14.43 -0.81
CA MET A 73 -10.07 15.11 -0.25
C MET A 73 -10.83 15.88 -1.34
N ASP A 74 -12.15 15.85 -1.25
CA ASP A 74 -13.04 16.72 -1.99
C ASP A 74 -14.06 17.39 -1.02
N GLY A 75 -15.10 18.03 -1.56
CA GLY A 75 -16.12 18.69 -0.73
C GLY A 75 -17.08 17.73 -0.01
N SER A 76 -17.07 16.45 -0.37
CA SER A 76 -18.01 15.40 0.03
C SER A 76 -17.37 14.30 0.85
N ASP A 77 -16.12 13.93 0.59
CA ASP A 77 -15.37 12.92 1.32
C ASP A 77 -13.86 13.14 1.30
N ALA A 78 -13.19 12.51 2.27
CA ALA A 78 -11.74 12.43 2.33
C ALA A 78 -11.32 11.00 2.65
N THR A 79 -10.23 10.56 2.01
CA THR A 79 -9.55 9.30 2.28
C THR A 79 -8.12 9.59 2.68
N VAL A 80 -7.73 9.06 3.84
CA VAL A 80 -6.41 9.21 4.44
C VAL A 80 -5.79 7.82 4.51
N GLY A 81 -4.54 7.66 4.04
CA GLY A 81 -3.88 6.37 3.95
C GLY A 81 -2.38 6.46 3.77
N VAL A 82 -1.72 5.30 3.79
CA VAL A 82 -0.27 5.17 3.63
C VAL A 82 0.04 4.47 2.32
N LEU A 83 1.00 5.02 1.57
CA LEU A 83 1.67 4.36 0.48
C LEU A 83 3.00 3.81 0.98
N ALA A 84 3.13 2.48 1.00
CA ALA A 84 4.37 1.77 1.28
C ALA A 84 4.77 1.02 0.01
N GLY A 85 5.79 1.53 -0.69
CA GLY A 85 6.15 1.04 -2.03
C GLY A 85 5.01 1.11 -3.02
N SER A 86 4.57 -0.05 -3.52
CA SER A 86 3.44 -0.13 -4.48
C SER A 86 2.08 -0.32 -3.81
N GLN A 87 2.05 -0.53 -2.49
CA GLN A 87 0.82 -0.82 -1.76
C GLN A 87 0.25 0.44 -1.13
N PHE A 88 -0.99 0.77 -1.51
CA PHE A 88 -1.79 1.79 -0.84
C PHE A 88 -2.70 1.14 0.21
N ILE A 89 -2.56 1.57 1.47
CA ILE A 89 -3.32 1.09 2.62
C ILE A 89 -4.20 2.25 3.10
N VAL A 90 -5.52 2.08 2.99
CA VAL A 90 -6.49 3.07 3.49
C VAL A 90 -6.62 2.92 5.00
N ASP A 91 -6.40 4.03 5.72
CA ASP A 91 -6.53 4.06 7.18
C ASP A 91 -7.90 4.56 7.63
N LYS A 92 -8.35 5.70 7.06
CA LYS A 92 -9.61 6.34 7.43
C LYS A 92 -10.31 6.94 6.21
N LYS A 93 -11.63 6.77 6.16
CA LYS A 93 -12.51 7.46 5.21
C LYS A 93 -13.46 8.35 6.00
N LEU A 94 -13.56 9.60 5.61
CA LEU A 94 -14.38 10.62 6.23
C LEU A 94 -15.39 11.12 5.20
N ARG A 95 -16.61 11.39 5.64
CA ARG A 95 -17.60 12.10 4.82
C ARG A 95 -17.81 13.49 5.37
N SER A 96 -17.88 14.45 4.47
CA SER A 96 -18.28 15.82 4.76
C SER A 96 -19.79 15.88 4.94
N PHE A 97 -20.20 16.55 6.01
CA PHE A 97 -21.59 16.94 6.23
C PHE A 97 -21.82 18.41 5.87
N ALA A 98 -20.84 19.04 5.21
CA ALA A 98 -20.93 20.43 4.81
C ALA A 98 -22.08 20.66 3.82
N HIS A 99 -22.86 21.69 4.10
CA HIS A 99 -23.96 22.09 3.24
C HIS A 99 -23.43 22.59 1.89
N GLN A 100 -24.09 22.19 0.81
CA GLN A 100 -23.81 22.77 -0.50
C GLN A 100 -24.10 24.27 -0.51
N LYS A 101 -23.46 24.99 -1.43
CA LYS A 101 -23.71 26.41 -1.61
C LYS A 101 -25.18 26.61 -1.99
N VAL A 102 -25.91 27.36 -1.16
CA VAL A 102 -27.31 27.69 -1.44
C VAL A 102 -27.40 29.16 -1.81
N HIS A 103 -28.04 29.46 -2.93
CA HIS A 103 -28.28 30.85 -3.34
C HIS A 103 -29.64 31.31 -2.81
N LYS A 104 -29.72 31.54 -1.50
CA LYS A 104 -30.91 32.18 -0.89
C LYS A 104 -30.65 33.68 -0.76
N GLY A 105 -31.55 34.49 -1.33
CA GLY A 105 -31.53 35.95 -1.15
C GLY A 105 -32.20 36.38 0.16
N GLY A 106 -32.06 37.66 0.50
CA GLY A 106 -32.72 38.29 1.64
C GLY A 106 -31.93 38.21 2.95
N GLN A 107 -32.61 38.55 4.06
CA GLN A 107 -31.97 38.75 5.38
C GLN A 107 -31.29 37.49 5.95
N SER A 108 -31.70 36.29 5.51
CA SER A 108 -31.13 35.03 5.98
C SER A 108 -29.88 34.57 5.22
N ALA A 109 -29.52 35.22 4.11
CA ALA A 109 -28.38 34.83 3.27
C ALA A 109 -27.08 34.70 4.07
N ALA A 110 -26.72 35.76 4.82
CA ALA A 110 -25.51 35.79 5.63
C ALA A 110 -25.46 34.71 6.73
N ARG A 111 -26.62 34.26 7.23
CA ARG A 111 -26.68 33.16 8.21
C ARG A 111 -26.35 31.81 7.56
N TYR A 112 -26.87 31.55 6.37
CA TYR A 112 -26.60 30.32 5.64
C TYR A 112 -25.13 30.22 5.21
N ASP A 113 -24.52 31.34 4.82
CA ASP A 113 -23.09 31.38 4.48
C ASP A 113 -22.21 31.04 5.69
N ARG A 114 -22.47 31.66 6.86
CA ARG A 114 -21.74 31.33 8.10
C ARG A 114 -21.87 29.88 8.52
N ALA A 115 -23.10 29.35 8.52
CA ALA A 115 -23.35 27.94 8.88
C ALA A 115 -22.62 26.97 7.94
N ARG A 116 -22.47 27.36 6.66
CA ARG A 116 -21.70 26.59 5.70
C ARG A 116 -20.20 26.67 5.98
N GLU A 117 -19.65 27.86 6.24
CA GLU A 117 -18.24 28.04 6.59
C GLU A 117 -17.85 27.25 7.85
N GLU A 118 -18.67 27.33 8.90
CA GLU A 118 -18.47 26.57 10.15
C GLU A 118 -18.46 25.06 9.88
N SER A 119 -19.41 24.56 9.09
CA SER A 119 -19.46 23.13 8.78
C SER A 119 -18.29 22.64 7.90
N ILE A 120 -17.72 23.51 7.06
CA ILE A 120 -16.52 23.21 6.26
C ILE A 120 -15.28 23.19 7.17
N ASP A 121 -15.18 24.14 8.09
CA ASP A 121 -14.09 24.21 9.07
C ASP A 121 -14.06 22.97 9.96
N ASP A 122 -15.21 22.51 10.45
CA ASP A 122 -15.31 21.28 11.23
C ASP A 122 -14.92 20.04 10.43
N TYR A 123 -15.28 19.99 9.15
CA TYR A 123 -14.83 18.92 8.25
C TYR A 123 -13.31 18.93 8.09
N TYR A 124 -12.68 20.09 7.91
CA TYR A 124 -11.23 20.20 7.82
C TYR A 124 -10.52 19.82 9.12
N LYS A 125 -11.08 20.17 10.29
CA LYS A 125 -10.56 19.70 11.59
C LYS A 125 -10.61 18.18 11.71
N ALA A 126 -11.71 17.56 11.31
CA ALA A 126 -11.84 16.10 11.33
C ALA A 126 -10.82 15.41 10.39
N VAL A 127 -10.57 15.99 9.22
CA VAL A 127 -9.52 15.52 8.31
C VAL A 127 -8.13 15.70 8.91
N ALA A 128 -7.84 16.84 9.53
CA ALA A 128 -6.57 17.11 10.19
C ALA A 128 -6.31 16.13 11.35
N GLU A 129 -7.33 15.84 12.16
CA GLU A 129 -7.24 14.84 13.23
C GLU A 129 -6.94 13.45 12.67
N ALA A 130 -7.60 13.04 11.59
CA ALA A 130 -7.31 11.77 10.90
C ALA A 130 -5.88 11.68 10.36
N ILE A 131 -5.32 12.80 9.90
CA ILE A 131 -3.92 12.85 9.46
C ILE A 131 -2.98 12.68 10.66
N ASN A 132 -3.25 13.37 11.77
CA ASN A 132 -2.46 13.23 13.00
C ASN A 132 -2.48 11.79 13.54
N ASP A 133 -3.66 11.17 13.57
CA ASP A 133 -3.85 9.76 13.95
C ASP A 133 -2.97 8.85 13.08
N LEU A 134 -2.99 9.06 11.76
CA LEU A 134 -2.19 8.29 10.81
C LEU A 134 -0.68 8.47 11.08
N PHE A 135 -0.23 9.71 11.32
CA PHE A 135 1.17 10.01 11.58
C PHE A 135 1.68 9.31 12.85
N ILE A 136 0.88 9.34 13.92
CA ILE A 136 1.19 8.66 15.18
C ILE A 136 1.22 7.14 14.97
N LYS A 137 0.17 6.59 14.34
CA LYS A 137 0.01 5.14 14.14
C LYS A 137 1.14 4.52 13.30
N HIS A 138 1.63 5.26 12.31
CA HIS A 138 2.67 4.77 11.39
C HIS A 138 4.07 5.30 11.70
N GLU A 139 4.24 5.97 12.86
CA GLU A 139 5.52 6.51 13.34
C GLU A 139 6.23 7.41 12.30
N PHE A 140 5.46 8.23 11.60
CA PHE A 140 6.02 9.18 10.65
C PHE A 140 6.89 10.20 11.41
N LYS A 141 8.18 10.26 11.04
CA LYS A 141 9.07 11.31 11.54
C LYS A 141 8.86 12.57 10.71
N LEU A 142 8.38 13.63 11.36
CA LEU A 142 8.43 14.97 10.80
C LEU A 142 9.89 15.36 10.64
N LYS A 143 10.30 15.69 9.41
CA LYS A 143 11.63 16.26 9.13
C LYS A 143 11.69 17.71 9.56
#